data_AF-A0A386CA26-F1
#
_entry.id   AF-A0A386CA26-F1
#
_cell.length_a   1.000
_cell.length_b   1.000
_cell.length_c   1.000
_cell.angle_alpha   90.00
_cell.angle_beta   90.00
_cell.angle_gamma   90.00
#
_symmetry.space_group_name_H-M   'P 1'
#
loop_
_entity.id
_entity.type
_entity.pdbx_description
1 polymer ?
#
loop_
_entity_poly.entity_id
_entity_poly.type
_entity_poly.pdbx_seq_one_letter_code
_entity_poly.pdbx_strand_id
1 'polypeptide(L)' 'MRYHPLTTADRQTMLAKIGVGSVDALFKDVPQAAVVPLSAFDLPDTQGELEVDRKLTRMAAKNTAAGAA' A
#
# COMPACT_ATOMS: atom_id res chain seq x y z
N MET A 1 -2.98 5.24 -8.16
CA MET A 1 -3.53 3.94 -8.57
C MET A 1 -4.36 3.38 -7.44
N ARG A 2 -5.64 3.11 -7.68
CA ARG A 2 -6.49 2.50 -6.66
C ARG A 2 -6.15 1.02 -6.57
N TYR A 3 -5.31 0.65 -5.61
CA TYR A 3 -4.87 -0.74 -5.43
C TYR A 3 -6.01 -1.62 -4.87
N HIS A 4 -6.80 -1.06 -3.96
CA HIS A 4 -7.87 -1.79 -3.31
C HIS A 4 -9.21 -1.57 -4.06
N PRO A 5 -9.87 -2.63 -4.56
CA PRO A 5 -11.15 -2.49 -5.24
C PRO A 5 -12.30 -2.25 -4.25
N LEU A 6 -12.23 -2.85 -3.06
CA LEU A 6 -13.24 -2.71 -2.02
C LEU A 6 -13.38 -1.27 -1.49
N THR A 7 -14.63 -0.84 -1.43
CA THR A 7 -15.06 0.38 -0.76
C THR A 7 -15.11 0.18 0.77
N THR A 8 -15.32 1.27 1.50
CA THR A 8 -15.59 1.20 2.94
C THR A 8 -16.86 0.40 3.25
N ALA A 9 -17.90 0.52 2.41
CA ALA A 9 -19.15 -0.22 2.58
C ALA A 9 -18.96 -1.73 2.38
N ASP A 10 -18.16 -2.13 1.40
CA ASP A 10 -17.83 -3.54 1.16
C ASP A 10 -17.11 -4.12 2.37
N ARG A 11 -16.10 -3.41 2.90
CA ARG A 11 -15.37 -3.83 4.10
C ARG A 11 -16.29 -3.96 5.32
N GLN A 12 -17.20 -3.01 5.53
CA GLN A 12 -18.17 -3.08 6.63
C GLN A 12 -19.10 -4.30 6.49
N THR A 13 -19.59 -4.57 5.28
CA THR A 13 -20.44 -5.75 5.00
C THR A 13 -19.68 -7.05 5.31
N MET A 14 -18.42 -7.14 4.91
CA MET A 14 -17.57 -8.30 5.20
C MET A 14 -17.32 -8.48 6.70
N LEU A 15 -16.97 -7.41 7.42
CA LEU A 15 -16.73 -7.47 8.87
C LEU A 15 -18.00 -7.89 9.64
N ALA A 16 -19.16 -7.36 9.25
CA ALA A 16 -20.45 -7.76 9.82
C ALA A 16 -20.77 -9.24 9.56
N LYS A 17 -20.45 -9.75 8.36
CA LYS A 17 -20.64 -11.17 8.02
C LYS A 17 -19.73 -12.09 8.83
N ILE A 18 -18.50 -11.65 9.12
CA ILE A 18 -17.54 -12.38 9.96
C ILE A 18 -17.90 -12.26 11.45
N GLY A 19 -18.61 -11.21 11.85
CA GLY A 19 -19.01 -10.96 13.23
C GLY A 19 -17.94 -10.23 14.06
N VAL A 20 -17.09 -9.42 13.41
CA VAL A 20 -16.03 -8.64 14.07
C VAL A 20 -16.21 -7.14 13.86
N GLY A 21 -15.69 -6.33 14.79
CA GLY A 21 -15.84 -4.88 14.77
C GLY A 21 -14.78 -4.10 13.98
N SER A 22 -13.63 -4.73 13.67
CA SER A 22 -12.51 -4.08 12.98
C SER A 22 -11.65 -5.09 12.23
N VAL A 23 -10.80 -4.58 11.34
CA VAL A 23 -9.77 -5.39 10.66
C VAL A 23 -8.76 -5.94 11.68
N ASP A 24 -8.38 -5.16 12.69
CA ASP A 24 -7.43 -5.58 13.73
C ASP A 24 -7.91 -6.82 14.49
N ALA A 25 -9.22 -6.95 14.70
CA ALA A 25 -9.81 -8.11 15.37
C ALA A 25 -9.59 -9.43 14.60
N LEU A 26 -9.33 -9.37 13.29
CA LEU A 26 -9.00 -10.54 12.46
C LEU A 26 -7.59 -11.07 12.75
N PHE A 27 -6.73 -10.28 13.40
CA PHE A 27 -5.34 -10.62 13.68
C PHE A 27 -5.09 -10.93 15.17
N LYS A 28 -6.14 -11.17 15.97
CA LYS A 28 -6.04 -11.40 17.43
C LYS A 28 -5.09 -12.55 17.83
N ASP A 29 -4.91 -13.53 16.94
CA ASP A 29 -4.09 -14.72 17.20
C ASP A 29 -2.60 -14.48 16.83
N VAL A 30 -2.26 -13.31 16.27
CA VAL A 30 -0.88 -12.91 15.99
C VAL A 30 -0.23 -12.44 17.31
N PRO A 31 0.93 -13.00 17.71
CA PRO A 31 1.64 -12.54 18.89
C PRO A 31 2.01 -11.06 18.79
N GLN A 32 1.82 -10.30 19.87
CA GLN A 32 2.11 -8.86 19.89
C GLN A 32 3.56 -8.54 19.48
N ALA A 33 4.52 -9.42 19.82
CA ALA A 33 5.93 -9.27 19.44
C ALA A 33 6.18 -9.35 17.91
N ALA A 34 5.24 -9.91 17.15
CA ALA A 34 5.29 -9.96 15.69
C ALA A 34 4.60 -8.75 15.03
N VAL A 35 3.91 -7.90 15.79
CA VAL A 35 3.28 -6.69 15.26
C VAL A 35 4.35 -5.60 15.13
N VAL A 36 4.68 -5.27 13.88
CA VAL A 36 5.70 -4.28 13.55
C VAL A 36 5.04 -2.92 13.29
N PRO A 37 5.47 -1.83 13.95
CA PRO A 37 4.91 -0.51 13.70
C PRO A 37 5.31 -0.02 12.30
N LEU A 38 4.47 0.82 11.69
CA LEU A 38 4.76 1.40 10.37
C LEU A 38 6.10 2.16 10.35
N SER A 39 6.47 2.78 11.48
CA SER A 39 7.75 3.49 11.64
C SER A 39 8.99 2.60 11.55
N ALA A 40 8.86 1.28 11.61
CA ALA A 40 9.96 0.36 11.39
C ALA A 40 10.37 0.29 9.91
N PHE A 41 9.53 0.76 9.00
CA PHE A 41 9.81 0.81 7.58
C PHE A 41 10.31 2.22 7.21
N ASP A 42 11.59 2.33 6.85
CA ASP A 42 12.18 3.56 6.31
C ASP A 42 11.78 3.74 4.84
N LEU A 43 10.50 4.02 4.63
CA LEU A 43 9.90 4.23 3.31
C LEU A 43 9.40 5.66 3.17
N PRO A 44 9.54 6.29 1.98
CA PRO A 44 8.94 7.58 1.71
C PRO A 44 7.42 7.54 1.85
N ASP A 45 6.83 8.68 2.16
CA ASP A 45 5.38 8.85 2.15
C ASP A 45 4.78 8.51 0.78
N THR A 46 3.51 8.11 0.81
CA THR A 46 2.75 7.79 -0.40
C THR A 46 2.66 8.99 -1.33
N GLN A 47 2.72 8.72 -2.64
CA GLN A 47 2.61 9.75 -3.68
C GLN A 47 1.38 9.49 -4.56
N GLY A 48 0.85 10.58 -5.12
CA GLY A 48 -0.19 10.50 -6.14
C GLY A 48 0.31 9.75 -7.37
N GLU A 49 -0.59 9.14 -8.13
CA GLU A 49 -0.22 8.34 -9.32
C GLU A 49 0.62 9.12 -10.32
N LEU A 50 0.19 10.34 -10.64
CA LEU A 50 0.90 11.21 -11.57
C LEU A 50 2.26 11.66 -11.02
N GLU A 51 2.39 11.78 -9.70
CA GLU A 51 3.66 12.16 -9.06
C GLU A 51 4.67 11.03 -9.16
N VAL A 52 4.23 9.78 -8.90
CA VAL A 52 5.03 8.57 -9.08
C VAL A 52 5.49 8.45 -10.52
N ASP A 53 4.57 8.57 -11.48
CA ASP A 53 4.88 8.48 -12.91
C ASP A 53 5.93 9.50 -13.35
N ARG A 54 5.75 10.77 -12.95
CA ARG A 54 6.72 11.83 -13.22
C ARG A 54 8.08 11.56 -12.56
N LYS A 55 8.10 11.05 -11.34
CA LYS A 55 9.34 10.74 -10.60
C LYS A 55 10.11 9.62 -11.28
N LEU A 56 9.43 8.54 -11.65
CA LEU A 56 10.02 7.41 -12.35
C LEU A 56 10.48 7.78 -13.76
N THR A 57 9.69 8.57 -14.49
CA THR A 57 10.07 9.09 -15.81
C THR A 57 11.36 9.92 -15.74
N ARG A 58 11.48 10.83 -14.77
CA ARG A 58 12.73 11.60 -14.55
C ARG A 58 13.92 10.72 -14.19
N MET A 59 13.69 9.63 -13.46
CA MET A 59 14.75 8.67 -13.14
C MET A 59 15.19 7.90 -14.39
N ALA A 60 14.25 7.42 -15.19
CA ALA A 60 14.50 6.68 -16.42
C ALA A 60 15.25 7.53 -17.47
N ALA A 61 14.99 8.84 -17.53
CA ALA A 61 15.67 9.76 -18.44
C ALA A 61 17.19 9.91 -18.19
N LYS A 62 17.70 9.39 -17.06
CA LYS A 62 19.14 9.31 -16.79
C LYS A 62 19.84 8.16 -17.51
N ASN A 63 19.08 7.22 -18.08
CA ASN A 63 19.64 6.08 -18.79
C ASN A 63 19.99 6.46 -20.23
N THR A 64 21.06 5.87 -20.78
CA THR A 64 21.36 5.92 -22.21
C THR A 64 20.67 4.75 -22.90
N ALA A 65 19.81 5.02 -23.89
CA ALA A 65 19.17 3.96 -24.66
C ALA A 65 20.21 3.19 -25.50
N ALA A 66 20.09 1.87 -25.59
CA ALA A 66 21.05 1.02 -26.30
C ALA A 66 21.19 1.35 -27.81
N GLY A 67 20.19 1.99 -28.41
CA GLY A 67 20.21 2.47 -29.80
C GLY A 67 20.51 3.97 -29.96
N ALA A 68 20.99 4.65 -28.91
CA ALA A 68 21.32 6.08 -28.95
C ALA A 68 22.77 6.36 -29.39
N ALA A 69 23.48 5.35 -29.91
CA ALA A 69 24.79 5.48 -30.54
C ALA A 69 24.66 5.51 -32.07
#